data_AF-A0A7X7MMN7-F1
#
_entry.id   AF-A0A7X7MMN7-F1
#
_cell.length_a   1.000
_cell.length_b   1.000
_cell.length_c   1.000
_cell.angle_alpha   90.00
_cell.angle_beta   90.00
_cell.angle_gamma   90.00
#
_symmetry.space_group_name_H-M   'P 1'
#
loop_
_entity.id
_entity.type
_entity.pdbx_description
1 polymer ?
#
loop_
_entity_poly.entity_id
_entity_poly.type
_entity_poly.pdbx_seq_one_letter_code
_entity_poly.pdbx_strand_id
1 'polypeptide(L)'
;MTTVSRRGFCRALAGAGAVAQMPAAVRGAATAQTVKLGVIGCGWYGMVNVQAAFKAGAVDIVAVCDVDSEHLRIAAEEVAKLQGRSPLIFKHYEELLQVEGLDAVIIATPPQWHALPFIAAVKRNLDVYCEKPLAYDVRECRAMQNAARASG
;
A
#
# COMPACT_ATOMS: atom_id res chain seq x y z
N MET A 1 -11.97 -34.59 -3.01
CA MET A 1 -12.80 -33.36 -2.97
C MET A 1 -14.12 -33.70 -2.32
N THR A 2 -14.34 -33.29 -1.07
CA THR A 2 -15.57 -33.58 -0.31
C THR A 2 -16.67 -32.61 -0.71
N THR A 3 -17.75 -33.14 -1.30
CA THR A 3 -18.93 -32.36 -1.70
C THR A 3 -19.72 -31.91 -0.47
N VAL A 4 -19.79 -30.60 -0.24
CA VAL A 4 -20.66 -30.02 0.79
C VAL A 4 -22.12 -30.17 0.35
N SER A 5 -22.92 -30.87 1.15
CA SER A 5 -24.35 -31.06 0.89
C SER A 5 -25.13 -29.75 1.13
N ARG A 6 -26.10 -29.45 0.26
CA ARG A 6 -27.02 -28.29 0.37
C ARG A 6 -27.64 -28.13 1.76
N ARG A 7 -27.87 -29.25 2.46
CA ARG A 7 -28.44 -29.27 3.81
C ARG A 7 -27.44 -28.84 4.90
N GLY A 8 -26.14 -29.02 4.65
CA GLY A 8 -25.06 -28.48 5.48
C GLY A 8 -24.93 -26.96 5.34
N PHE A 9 -25.14 -26.42 4.13
CA PHE A 9 -25.12 -24.99 3.87
C PHE A 9 -26.26 -24.23 4.58
N CYS A 10 -27.49 -24.76 4.54
CA CYS A 10 -28.62 -24.12 5.23
C CYS A 10 -28.50 -24.16 6.77
N ARG A 11 -27.81 -25.15 7.35
CA ARG A 11 -27.53 -25.18 8.79
C ARG A 11 -26.47 -24.17 9.21
N ALA A 12 -25.51 -23.83 8.35
CA ALA A 12 -24.54 -22.77 8.62
C ALA A 12 -25.22 -21.37 8.68
N LEU A 13 -26.32 -21.17 7.95
CA LEU A 13 -27.12 -19.94 7.99
C LEU A 13 -27.97 -19.79 9.25
N ALA A 14 -28.26 -20.87 9.99
CA ALA A 14 -29.00 -20.77 11.26
C ALA A 14 -28.18 -20.07 12.38
N GLY A 15 -26.86 -19.92 12.21
CA GLY A 15 -26.01 -19.09 13.07
C GLY A 15 -26.01 -17.60 12.72
N ALA A 16 -26.61 -17.19 11.60
CA ALA A 16 -26.59 -15.80 11.14
C ALA A 16 -27.39 -14.84 12.03
N GLY A 17 -28.31 -15.36 12.86
CA GLY A 17 -29.06 -14.56 13.84
C GLY A 17 -28.22 -14.05 15.01
N ALA A 18 -27.13 -14.74 15.37
CA ALA A 18 -26.29 -14.36 16.51
C ALA A 18 -25.39 -13.13 16.22
N VAL A 19 -25.08 -12.87 14.95
CA VAL A 19 -24.29 -11.69 14.53
C VAL A 19 -25.10 -10.38 14.69
N ALA A 20 -26.44 -10.49 14.65
CA ALA A 20 -27.32 -9.34 14.83
C ALA A 20 -27.34 -8.81 16.27
N GLN A 21 -27.01 -9.66 17.26
CA GLN A 21 -27.04 -9.32 18.69
C GLN A 21 -25.66 -9.09 19.32
N MET A 22 -24.59 -9.08 18.53
CA MET A 22 -23.28 -8.72 19.04
C MET A 22 -23.24 -7.23 19.42
N PRO A 23 -22.67 -6.87 20.59
CA PRO A 23 -22.50 -5.48 20.99
C PRO A 23 -21.78 -4.72 19.86
N ALA A 24 -22.12 -3.44 19.67
CA ALA A 24 -21.46 -2.59 18.66
C ALA A 24 -19.92 -2.52 18.84
N ALA A 25 -19.39 -2.89 20.01
CA ALA A 25 -17.95 -3.04 20.26
C ALA A 25 -17.30 -4.26 19.58
N VAL A 26 -18.08 -5.28 19.21
CA VAL A 26 -17.60 -6.51 18.53
C VAL A 26 -17.86 -6.45 17.01
N ARG A 27 -18.82 -5.63 16.57
CA ARG A 27 -18.79 -5.13 15.19
C ARG A 27 -17.65 -4.14 15.13
N GLY A 28 -16.45 -4.60 14.78
CA GLY A 28 -15.30 -3.73 14.57
C GLY A 28 -15.68 -2.61 13.62
N ALA A 29 -16.09 -1.47 14.17
CA ALA A 29 -15.75 -0.20 13.58
C ALA A 29 -14.23 -0.24 13.62
N ALA A 30 -13.61 -0.68 12.53
CA ALA A 30 -12.22 -0.36 12.30
C ALA A 30 -12.19 1.16 12.43
N THR A 31 -11.72 1.65 13.59
CA THR A 31 -11.27 3.02 13.70
C THR A 31 -10.38 3.17 12.48
N ALA A 32 -10.75 4.02 11.52
CA ALA A 32 -10.03 4.11 10.26
C ALA A 32 -8.57 4.44 10.60
N GLN A 33 -7.73 3.41 10.66
CA GLN A 33 -6.36 3.56 11.09
C GLN A 33 -5.69 4.28 9.95
N THR A 34 -5.12 5.44 10.25
CA THR A 34 -4.40 6.21 9.26
C THR A 34 -3.21 5.40 8.78
N VAL A 35 -3.21 5.04 7.49
CA VAL A 35 -2.14 4.27 6.86
C VAL A 35 -0.95 5.20 6.61
N LYS A 36 0.20 4.87 7.21
CA LYS A 36 1.46 5.57 7.01
C LYS A 36 2.10 5.12 5.71
N LEU A 37 2.07 6.00 4.71
CA LEU A 37 2.48 5.71 3.34
C LEU A 37 3.85 6.32 3.00
N GLY A 38 4.64 5.54 2.27
CA GLY A 38 5.81 6.01 1.57
C GLY A 38 5.54 6.11 0.06
N VAL A 39 6.16 7.06 -0.62
CA VAL A 39 6.03 7.24 -2.08
C VAL A 39 7.38 7.09 -2.74
N ILE A 40 7.51 6.11 -3.63
CA ILE A 40 8.73 5.83 -4.41
C ILE A 40 8.44 6.16 -5.88
N GLY A 41 9.08 7.20 -6.40
CA GLY A 41 8.74 7.82 -7.68
C GLY A 41 7.66 8.89 -7.48
N CYS A 42 8.07 10.16 -7.44
CA CYS A 42 7.23 11.32 -7.11
C CYS A 42 7.06 12.28 -8.29
N GLY A 43 7.26 11.79 -9.53
CA GLY A 43 6.86 12.49 -10.74
C GLY A 43 5.32 12.57 -10.88
N TRP A 44 4.85 12.93 -12.08
CA TRP A 44 3.42 13.16 -12.36
C TRP A 44 2.50 12.09 -11.78
N TYR A 45 2.70 10.81 -12.16
CA TYR A 45 1.78 9.74 -11.78
C TYR A 45 1.89 9.39 -10.28
N GLY A 46 3.07 9.55 -9.68
CA GLY A 46 3.24 9.45 -8.23
C GLY A 46 2.34 10.45 -7.50
N MET A 47 2.32 11.70 -7.96
CA MET A 47 1.49 12.74 -7.35
C MET A 47 -0.01 12.54 -7.60
N VAL A 48 -0.40 12.03 -8.77
CA VAL A 48 -1.79 11.61 -9.02
C VAL A 48 -2.24 10.53 -8.01
N ASN A 49 -1.37 9.56 -7.72
CA ASN A 49 -1.65 8.50 -6.75
C ASN A 49 -1.70 9.04 -5.32
N VAL A 50 -0.84 9.98 -4.96
CA VAL A 50 -0.88 10.68 -3.66
C VAL A 50 -2.21 11.41 -3.48
N GLN A 51 -2.66 12.18 -4.48
CA GLN A 51 -3.94 12.86 -4.42
C GLN A 51 -5.12 11.87 -4.31
N ALA A 52 -5.05 10.74 -5.02
CA ALA A 52 -6.07 9.69 -4.92
C ALA A 52 -6.08 9.05 -3.53
N ALA A 53 -4.91 8.79 -2.93
CA ALA A 53 -4.79 8.27 -1.57
C ALA A 53 -5.43 9.21 -0.55
N PHE A 54 -5.16 10.53 -0.63
CA PHE A 54 -5.81 11.51 0.25
C PHE A 54 -7.34 11.55 0.07
N LYS A 55 -7.85 11.36 -1.15
CA LYS A 55 -9.30 11.28 -1.42
C LYS A 55 -9.92 9.99 -0.90
N ALA A 56 -9.19 8.87 -0.90
CA ALA A 56 -9.63 7.62 -0.30
C ALA A 56 -9.76 7.73 1.23
N GLY A 57 -9.00 8.66 1.84
CA GLY A 57 -9.07 9.00 3.25
C GLY A 57 -8.20 8.10 4.13
N ALA A 58 -7.98 8.54 5.38
CA ALA A 58 -7.17 7.84 6.38
C ALA A 58 -5.76 7.45 5.89
N VAL A 59 -5.04 8.40 5.31
CA VAL A 59 -3.63 8.25 4.91
C VAL A 59 -2.76 9.35 5.48
N ASP A 60 -1.50 9.03 5.74
CA ASP A 60 -0.47 9.94 6.20
C ASP A 60 0.81 9.69 5.40
N ILE A 61 1.20 10.63 4.53
CA ILE A 61 2.40 10.47 3.71
C ILE A 61 3.61 10.80 4.58
N VAL A 62 4.32 9.76 5.02
CA VAL A 62 5.45 9.90 5.95
C VAL A 62 6.73 10.26 5.20
N ALA A 63 6.92 9.68 4.01
CA ALA A 63 8.14 9.83 3.24
C ALA A 63 7.88 9.85 1.73
N VAL A 64 8.71 10.61 1.01
CA VAL A 64 8.74 10.68 -0.46
C VAL A 64 10.16 10.42 -0.96
N CYS A 65 10.27 9.75 -2.10
CA CYS A 65 11.53 9.38 -2.71
C CYS A 65 11.50 9.58 -4.23
N ASP A 66 12.49 10.27 -4.77
CA ASP A 66 12.72 10.41 -6.21
C ASP A 66 14.20 10.76 -6.47
N VAL A 67 14.76 10.24 -7.55
CA VAL A 67 16.13 10.56 -7.96
C VAL A 67 16.24 11.99 -8.50
N ASP A 68 15.16 12.53 -9.05
CA ASP A 68 15.08 13.89 -9.55
C ASP A 68 14.82 14.86 -8.38
N SER A 69 15.67 15.88 -8.24
CA SER A 69 15.57 16.85 -7.13
C SER A 69 14.37 17.77 -7.25
N GLU A 70 13.94 18.08 -8.46
CA GLU A 70 12.82 18.95 -8.70
C GLU A 70 11.50 18.22 -8.44
N HIS A 71 11.38 16.97 -8.87
CA HIS A 71 10.23 16.13 -8.48
C HIS A 71 10.12 15.99 -6.96
N LEU A 72 11.24 15.73 -6.26
CA LEU A 72 11.24 15.67 -4.79
C LEU A 72 10.74 16.96 -4.13
N ARG A 73 11.26 18.10 -4.59
CA ARG A 73 10.90 19.41 -4.04
C ARG A 73 9.41 19.68 -4.22
N ILE A 74 8.90 19.50 -5.44
CA ILE A 74 7.49 19.70 -5.77
C ILE A 74 6.59 18.76 -4.96
N ALA A 75 6.95 17.47 -4.90
CA ALA A 75 6.18 16.47 -4.16
C ALA A 75 6.11 16.77 -2.67
N ALA A 76 7.23 17.14 -2.05
CA ALA A 76 7.27 17.50 -0.63
C ALA A 76 6.41 18.73 -0.32
N GLU A 77 6.45 19.75 -1.18
CA GLU A 77 5.61 20.95 -1.06
C GLU A 77 4.12 20.63 -1.21
N GLU A 78 3.75 19.79 -2.18
CA GLU A 78 2.37 19.40 -2.40
C GLU A 78 1.82 18.54 -1.26
N VAL A 79 2.59 17.55 -0.81
CA VAL A 79 2.24 16.74 0.37
C VAL A 79 2.08 17.62 1.60
N ALA A 80 3.01 18.55 1.85
CA ALA A 80 2.92 19.47 2.98
C ALA A 80 1.64 20.31 2.95
N LYS A 81 1.19 20.76 1.76
CA LYS A 81 -0.08 21.46 1.60
C LYS A 81 -1.30 20.58 1.89
N LEU A 82 -1.25 19.30 1.52
CA LEU A 82 -2.37 18.37 1.65
C LEU A 82 -2.60 17.90 3.09
N GLN A 83 -1.53 17.68 3.87
CA GLN A 83 -1.62 17.15 5.24
C GLN A 83 -1.13 18.10 6.33
N GLY A 84 -0.64 19.29 5.97
CA GLY A 84 -0.16 20.31 6.91
C GLY A 84 1.24 20.07 7.50
N ARG A 85 1.94 19.02 7.07
CA ARG A 85 3.31 18.68 7.51
C ARG A 85 4.14 18.13 6.36
N SER A 86 5.42 18.52 6.31
CA SER A 86 6.35 18.01 5.31
C SER A 86 6.64 16.51 5.52
N PRO A 87 6.72 15.71 4.45
CA PRO A 87 7.22 14.35 4.53
C PRO A 87 8.76 14.35 4.66
N LEU A 88 9.32 13.22 5.09
CA LEU A 88 10.75 12.94 4.93
C LEU A 88 11.08 12.79 3.43
N ILE A 89 12.27 13.22 3.03
CA ILE A 89 12.69 13.26 1.63
C ILE A 89 13.92 12.37 1.45
N PHE A 90 13.87 11.46 0.48
CA PHE A 90 14.96 10.53 0.19
C PHE A 90 15.30 10.51 -1.30
N LYS A 91 16.58 10.29 -1.63
CA LYS A 91 17.04 10.07 -3.01
C LYS A 91 16.98 8.61 -3.42
N HIS A 92 17.12 7.71 -2.46
CA HIS A 92 17.20 6.28 -2.66
C HIS A 92 16.08 5.58 -1.89
N TYR A 93 15.36 4.68 -2.56
CA TYR A 93 14.20 4.05 -1.96
C TYR A 93 14.59 3.14 -0.79
N GLU A 94 15.81 2.59 -0.81
CA GLU A 94 16.36 1.77 0.25
C GLU A 94 16.40 2.51 1.58
N GLU A 95 16.64 3.83 1.56
CA GLU A 95 16.62 4.71 2.73
C GLU A 95 15.19 4.99 3.20
N LEU A 96 14.28 5.31 2.27
CA LEU A 96 12.85 5.50 2.58
C LEU A 96 12.27 4.27 3.26
N LEU A 97 12.62 3.08 2.78
CA LEU A 97 12.13 1.83 3.36
C LEU A 97 12.61 1.61 4.80
N GLN A 98 13.66 2.31 5.28
CA GLN A 98 14.14 2.22 6.67
C GLN A 98 13.31 3.07 7.65
N VAL A 99 12.37 3.88 7.16
CA VAL A 99 11.54 4.71 8.01
C VAL A 99 10.69 3.81 8.91
N GLU A 100 10.85 4.00 10.22
CA GLU A 100 10.12 3.22 11.22
C GLU A 100 8.61 3.51 11.19
N GLY A 101 7.82 2.46 11.33
CA GLY A 101 6.36 2.55 11.37
C GLY A 101 5.71 2.89 10.03
N LEU A 102 6.39 2.65 8.91
CA LEU A 102 5.75 2.65 7.59
C LEU A 102 4.81 1.45 7.48
N ASP A 103 3.59 1.65 6.98
CA ASP A 103 2.61 0.57 6.81
C ASP A 103 2.63 0.06 5.36
N ALA A 104 2.76 0.98 4.40
CA ALA A 104 2.64 0.68 2.98
C ALA A 104 3.46 1.62 2.10
N VAL A 105 3.70 1.24 0.85
CA VAL A 105 4.35 2.09 -0.18
C VAL A 105 3.57 2.14 -1.49
N ILE A 106 3.60 3.32 -2.11
CA ILE A 106 3.23 3.54 -3.50
C ILE A 106 4.51 3.52 -4.34
N ILE A 107 4.55 2.67 -5.37
CA ILE A 107 5.64 2.61 -6.35
C ILE A 107 5.10 3.13 -7.68
N ALA A 108 5.58 4.31 -8.08
CA ALA A 108 5.20 5.00 -9.31
C ALA A 108 6.44 5.40 -10.14
N THR A 109 7.51 4.59 -10.06
CA THR A 109 8.70 4.73 -10.90
C THR A 109 8.42 4.29 -12.34
N PRO A 110 9.34 4.48 -13.30
CA PRO A 110 9.21 3.86 -14.62
C PRO A 110 9.17 2.32 -14.52
N PRO A 111 8.45 1.60 -15.41
CA PRO A 111 8.17 0.17 -15.23
C PRO A 111 9.39 -0.74 -15.07
N GLN A 112 10.50 -0.41 -15.73
CA GLN A 112 11.78 -1.13 -15.60
C GLN A 112 12.41 -1.02 -14.19
N TRP A 113 11.86 -0.17 -13.33
CA TRP A 113 12.30 0.02 -11.96
C TRP A 113 11.29 -0.47 -10.92
N HIS A 114 10.14 -1.04 -11.29
CA HIS A 114 9.14 -1.48 -10.31
C HIS A 114 9.61 -2.66 -9.46
N ALA A 115 10.27 -3.64 -10.09
CA ALA A 115 10.52 -4.94 -9.46
C ALA A 115 11.41 -4.87 -8.22
N LEU A 116 12.48 -4.06 -8.27
CA LEU A 116 13.44 -3.92 -7.17
C LEU A 116 12.82 -3.30 -5.90
N PRO A 117 12.23 -2.09 -5.93
CA PRO A 117 11.57 -1.49 -4.76
C PRO A 117 10.38 -2.33 -4.30
N PHE A 118 9.64 -2.99 -5.20
CA PHE A 118 8.55 -3.88 -4.82
C PHE A 118 9.06 -5.03 -3.96
N ILE A 119 10.06 -5.77 -4.46
CA ILE A 119 10.66 -6.91 -3.75
C ILE A 119 11.28 -6.46 -2.42
N ALA A 120 11.92 -5.29 -2.40
CA ALA A 120 12.51 -4.73 -1.19
C ALA A 120 11.46 -4.34 -0.14
N ALA A 121 10.32 -3.78 -0.56
CA ALA A 121 9.24 -3.38 0.32
C ALA A 121 8.51 -4.58 0.93
N VAL A 122 8.12 -5.58 0.12
CA VAL A 122 7.42 -6.77 0.65
C VAL A 122 8.29 -7.57 1.61
N LYS A 123 9.62 -7.63 1.39
CA LYS A 123 10.58 -8.26 2.32
C LYS A 123 10.65 -7.59 3.69
N ARG A 124 10.13 -6.37 3.82
CA ARG A 124 9.99 -5.62 5.08
C ARG A 124 8.58 -5.69 5.66
N ASN A 125 7.73 -6.57 5.11
CA ASN A 125 6.32 -6.71 5.48
C ASN A 125 5.51 -5.42 5.28
N LEU A 126 5.84 -4.64 4.24
CA LEU A 126 5.08 -3.47 3.84
C LEU A 126 4.06 -3.86 2.77
N ASP A 127 2.85 -3.31 2.86
CA ASP A 127 1.88 -3.40 1.78
C ASP A 127 2.34 -2.54 0.58
N VAL A 128 2.05 -2.99 -0.64
CA VAL A 128 2.56 -2.34 -1.85
C VAL A 128 1.44 -2.07 -2.85
N TYR A 129 1.27 -0.80 -3.20
CA TYR A 129 0.60 -0.38 -4.44
C TYR A 129 1.67 -0.11 -5.49
N CYS A 130 1.60 -0.80 -6.64
CA CYS A 130 2.55 -0.63 -7.74
C CYS A 130 1.82 -0.19 -9.00
N GLU A 131 2.36 0.84 -9.68
CA GLU A 131 1.78 1.35 -10.91
C GLU A 131 1.78 0.34 -12.06
N LYS A 132 0.94 0.63 -13.06
CA LYS A 132 0.88 -0.15 -14.31
C LYS A 132 1.88 0.39 -15.35
N PRO A 133 2.42 -0.51 -16.21
CA PRO A 133 2.40 -1.96 -16.11
C PRO A 133 3.23 -2.48 -14.92
N LEU A 134 2.84 -3.63 -14.35
CA LEU A 134 3.41 -4.14 -13.09
C LEU A 134 4.95 -4.26 -13.13
N ALA A 135 5.52 -4.75 -14.23
CA ALA A 135 6.96 -4.91 -14.42
C ALA A 135 7.31 -4.80 -15.92
N TYR A 136 8.61 -4.81 -16.24
CA TYR A 136 9.09 -4.76 -17.62
C TYR A 136 8.93 -6.08 -18.36
N ASP A 137 9.14 -7.21 -17.66
CA ASP A 137 9.01 -8.53 -18.26
C ASP A 137 8.36 -9.59 -17.32
N VAL A 138 8.10 -10.77 -17.88
CA VAL A 138 7.47 -11.88 -17.14
C VAL A 138 8.38 -12.45 -16.04
N ARG A 139 9.71 -12.34 -16.18
CA ARG A 139 10.66 -12.84 -15.17
C ARG A 139 10.60 -11.97 -13.92
N GLU A 140 10.55 -10.65 -14.11
CA GLU A 140 10.34 -9.69 -13.03
C GLU A 140 8.99 -9.91 -12.34
N CYS A 141 7.90 -10.06 -13.11
CA CYS A 141 6.59 -10.39 -12.54
C CYS A 141 6.62 -11.66 -11.67
N ARG A 142 7.31 -12.73 -12.12
CA ARG A 142 7.47 -13.96 -11.34
C ARG A 142 8.30 -13.73 -10.08
N ALA A 143 9.38 -12.95 -10.16
CA ALA A 143 10.21 -12.63 -9.00
C ALA A 143 9.42 -11.83 -7.95
N MET A 144 8.62 -10.85 -8.38
CA MET A 144 7.74 -10.07 -7.52
C MET A 144 6.67 -10.95 -6.86
N GLN A 145 6.00 -11.82 -7.63
CA GLN A 145 5.01 -12.76 -7.11
C GLN A 145 5.61 -13.70 -6.05
N ASN A 146 6.80 -14.24 -6.32
CA ASN A 146 7.48 -15.13 -5.38
C ASN A 146 7.87 -14.41 -4.09
N ALA A 147 8.35 -13.16 -4.19
CA ALA A 147 8.68 -12.35 -3.02
C ALA A 147 7.46 -12.01 -2.17
N ALA A 148 6.34 -11.64 -2.79
CA ALA A 148 5.09 -11.39 -2.09
C ALA A 148 4.62 -12.64 -1.34
N ARG A 149 4.51 -13.78 -2.03
CA ARG A 149 4.10 -15.07 -1.41
C ARG A 149 5.00 -15.52 -0.25
N ALA A 150 6.27 -15.15 -0.27
CA ALA A 150 7.21 -15.49 0.80
C ALA A 150 7.06 -14.59 2.03
N SER A 151 6.42 -13.42 1.90
CA SER A 151 6.38 -12.39 2.95
C SER A 151 5.03 -12.30 3.67
N GLY A 152 3.93 -12.80 3.06
CA GLY A 152 2.59 -12.81 3.67
C GLY A 152 1.49 -12.58 2.65
#